data_AF-A0A5K0WFX5-F1
#
_entry.id   AF-A0A5K0WFX5-F1
#
_cell.length_a   1.000
_cell.length_b   1.000
_cell.length_c   1.000
_cell.angle_alpha   90.00
_cell.angle_beta   90.00
_cell.angle_gamma   90.00
#
_symmetry.space_group_name_H-M   'P 1'
#
loop_
_entity.id
_entity.type
_entity.pdbx_description
1 polymer ?
#
loop_
_entity_poly.entity_id
_entity_poly.type
_entity_poly.pdbx_seq_one_letter_code
_entity_poly.pdbx_strand_id
1 'polypeptide(L)' 'VKKEMLLDSEELKQFRNHSSQMAALDYLVSVGSDIFIPTYDGNMAKLVEGHR' A
#
# COMPACT_ATOMS: atom_id res chain seq x y z
N VAL A 1 -3.50 5.20 15.60
CA VAL A 1 -4.13 5.31 14.25
C VAL A 1 -3.88 4.01 13.52
N LYS A 2 -4.89 3.40 12.87
CA LYS A 2 -4.75 2.14 12.09
C LYS A 2 -4.64 2.47 10.59
N LYS A 3 -3.91 1.68 9.81
CA LYS A 3 -3.78 1.89 8.34
C LYS A 3 -5.12 1.80 7.61
N GLU A 4 -6.03 0.96 8.10
CA GLU A 4 -7.41 0.87 7.58
C GLU A 4 -8.21 2.17 7.78
N MET A 5 -7.75 3.11 8.59
CA MET A 5 -8.41 4.42 8.74
C MET A 5 -7.99 5.44 7.67
N LEU A 6 -7.08 5.06 6.76
CA LEU A 6 -6.58 5.93 5.69
C LEU A 6 -7.53 6.02 4.48
N LEU A 7 -8.45 5.07 4.36
CA LEU A 7 -9.41 4.98 3.26
C LEU A 7 -10.83 4.93 3.82
N ASP A 8 -11.79 5.34 2.99
CA ASP A 8 -13.19 5.19 3.35
C ASP A 8 -13.60 3.71 3.37
N SER A 9 -14.63 3.39 4.16
CA SER A 9 -15.09 2.00 4.31
C SER A 9 -15.49 1.36 2.98
N GLU A 10 -15.95 2.16 2.01
CA GLU A 10 -16.32 1.68 0.68
C GLU A 10 -15.09 1.30 -0.16
N GLU A 11 -14.04 2.12 -0.11
CA GLU A 11 -12.77 1.87 -0.81
C GLU A 11 -12.05 0.65 -0.23
N LEU A 12 -12.18 0.42 1.07
CA LEU A 12 -11.62 -0.77 1.73
C LEU A 12 -12.31 -2.07 1.32
N LYS A 13 -13.56 -2.03 0.84
CA LYS A 13 -14.33 -3.25 0.55
C LYS A 13 -13.61 -4.16 -0.44
N GLN A 14 -12.92 -3.60 -1.42
CA GLN A 14 -12.20 -4.35 -2.46
C GLN A 14 -10.98 -5.12 -1.92
N PHE A 15 -10.46 -4.75 -0.75
CA PHE A 15 -9.29 -5.39 -0.15
C PHE A 15 -9.64 -6.36 0.97
N ARG A 16 -10.89 -6.38 1.46
CA ARG A 16 -11.30 -7.23 2.58
C ARG A 16 -11.21 -8.71 2.23
N ASN A 17 -10.90 -9.53 3.25
CA ASN A 17 -10.77 -10.99 3.13
C ASN A 17 -9.64 -11.47 2.21
N HIS A 18 -8.73 -10.57 1.82
CA HIS A 18 -7.49 -10.94 1.14
C HIS A 18 -6.33 -10.96 2.13
N SER A 19 -5.52 -12.02 2.11
CA SER A 19 -4.31 -12.11 2.95
C SER A 19 -3.30 -11.00 2.64
N SER A 20 -3.34 -10.45 1.42
CA SER A 20 -2.51 -9.33 0.95
C SER A 20 -3.10 -7.94 1.25
N GLN A 21 -4.22 -7.83 1.96
CA GLN A 21 -4.90 -6.54 2.22
C GLN A 21 -3.95 -5.46 2.74
N MET A 22 -3.16 -5.77 3.77
CA MET A 22 -2.24 -4.80 4.37
C MET A 22 -1.12 -4.38 3.41
N ALA A 23 -0.64 -5.29 2.57
CA ALA A 23 0.37 -4.99 1.55
C ALA A 23 -0.18 -4.09 0.44
N ALA A 24 -1.45 -4.28 0.06
CA ALA A 24 -2.12 -3.40 -0.90
C ALA A 24 -2.28 -1.96 -0.34
N LEU A 25 -2.63 -1.83 0.95
CA LEU A 25 -2.69 -0.51 1.60
C LEU A 25 -1.30 0.14 1.66
N ASP A 26 -0.27 -0.61 2.01
CA ASP A 26 1.11 -0.12 2.03
C ASP A 26 1.57 0.34 0.64
N TYR A 27 1.10 -0.35 -0.41
CA TYR A 27 1.41 0.01 -1.80
C TYR A 27 0.76 1.33 -2.17
N LEU A 28 -0.56 1.46 -1.95
CA LEU A 28 -1.30 2.68 -2.27
C LEU A 28 -0.71 3.92 -1.58
N VAL A 29 -0.37 3.80 -0.30
CA VAL A 29 0.27 4.88 0.45
C VAL A 29 1.66 5.18 -0.13
N SER A 30 2.46 4.17 -0.45
CA SER A 30 3.81 4.35 -1.00
C SER A 30 3.81 5.03 -2.36
N VAL A 31 2.88 4.68 -3.26
CA VAL A 31 2.78 5.31 -4.58
C VAL A 31 2.21 6.73 -4.51
N GLY A 32 1.29 6.99 -3.57
CA GLY A 32 0.70 8.32 -3.36
C GLY A 32 1.56 9.30 -2.55
N SER A 33 2.70 8.85 -1.99
CA SER A 33 3.58 9.70 -1.17
C SER A 33 4.59 10.46 -2.01
N ASP A 34 5.00 11.65 -1.57
CA ASP A 34 6.06 12.43 -2.24
C ASP A 34 7.42 11.72 -2.19
N ILE A 35 7.72 11.07 -1.06
CA ILE A 35 8.98 10.38 -0.80
C ILE A 35 8.69 8.93 -0.39
N PHE A 36 9.38 8.00 -1.01
CA PHE A 36 9.37 6.58 -0.67
C PHE A 36 10.80 6.12 -0.36
N ILE A 37 10.99 5.45 0.78
CA ILE A 37 12.29 4.90 1.21
C ILE A 37 12.08 3.43 1.55
N PRO A 38 12.48 2.48 0.67
CA PRO A 38 12.40 1.07 0.97
C PRO A 38 13.51 0.66 1.95
N THR A 39 13.21 -0.26 2.87
CA THR A 39 14.24 -0.87 3.74
C THR A 39 15.02 -1.97 3.02
N TYR A 40 14.42 -2.61 2.02
CA TYR A 40 15.01 -3.67 1.22
C TYR A 40 14.47 -3.60 -0.21
N ASP A 41 15.34 -3.82 -1.20
CA ASP A 41 15.00 -3.87 -2.63
C ASP A 41 14.30 -5.20 -3.03
N GLY A 42 13.21 -5.49 -2.32
CA GLY A 42 12.37 -6.67 -2.55
C GLY A 42 11.25 -6.39 -3.55
N ASN A 43 10.33 -7.36 -3.70
CA ASN A 43 9.21 -7.27 -4.64
C ASN A 43 8.38 -5.99 -4.47
N MET A 44 8.21 -5.52 -3.23
CA MET A 44 7.47 -4.30 -2.94
C MET A 44 8.19 -3.05 -3.44
N ALA A 45 9.51 -2.95 -3.24
CA ALA A 45 10.30 -1.83 -3.73
C ALA A 45 10.22 -1.75 -5.25
N LYS A 46 10.46 -2.87 -5.94
CA LYS A 46 10.35 -2.97 -7.40
C LYS A 46 8.96 -2.62 -7.92
N LEU A 47 7.91 -3.03 -7.20
CA LEU A 47 6.53 -2.71 -7.57
C LEU A 47 6.24 -1.21 -7.46
N VAL A 48 6.67 -0.56 -6.38
CA VAL A 48 6.50 0.89 -6.18
C VAL A 48 7.36 1.69 -7.16
N GLU A 49 8.62 1.32 -7.35
CA GLU A 49 9.53 1.96 -8.31
C GLU A 49 9.03 1.82 -9.74
N GLY A 50 8.49 0.66 -10.13
CA GLY A 50 7.90 0.47 -11.47
C GLY A 50 6.61 1.27 -11.71
N HIS A 51 5.98 1.81 -10.66
CA HIS A 51 4.77 2.63 -10.77
C HIS A 51 5.07 4.14 -10.89
N ARG A 52 6.20 4.61 -10.38
CA ARG A 52 6.58 6.03 -10.31
C ARG A 52 7.37 6.45 -11.55
#